data_AF-A0A7C7BV51-F1
#
_entry.id   AF-A0A7C7BV51-F1
#
_cell.length_a   1.000
_cell.length_b   1.000
_cell.length_c   1.000
_cell.angle_alpha   90.00
_cell.angle_beta   90.00
_cell.angle_gamma   90.00
#
_symmetry.space_group_name_H-M   'P 1'
#
loop_
_entity.id
_entity.type
_entity.pdbx_description
1 polymer ?
#
loop_
_entity_poly.entity_id
_entity_poly.type
_entity_poly.pdbx_seq_one_letter_code
_entity_poly.pdbx_strand_id
1 'polypeptide(L)'
;MNKFLLTLMTPLLLAGCYMGPQGELVGVHPREYWDQPNPYGMNYIHFGSFTMGPSDQDVPYALNTKSKTVTIPAYYMDVHEISNNEYRQFVNYVRDSLFLNTLAENDDDRYFYAENESGQELDRFIDKGYVLNWEEPIAWDDEDVFDLLYDEYFLQGSDRFYNRKEIDTRRLNYRYYWFNLAKAASKDARDEEYGEVNELNQLHSVRRYSDRSQFVVEETINVYPDTLVWIHDYAYSYNEPLAENYFWHPAYDDYPVVGVTWGQAVAFNAWRTQIMNEWKQKEDQTYIQKFRLPSEAEWEYAARGGRNLAPYPWGGPYIRNEQGCVLANF
;
A
#
# COMPACT_ATOMS: atom_id res chain seq x y z
N MET A 1 -54.31 33.39 22.84
CA MET A 1 -54.06 33.39 21.38
C MET A 1 -52.73 34.11 21.11
N ASN A 2 -51.87 33.53 20.26
CA ASN A 2 -50.74 34.19 19.56
C ASN A 2 -49.29 33.99 20.03
N LYS A 3 -48.89 32.87 20.68
CA LYS A 3 -47.46 32.53 20.81
C LYS A 3 -47.06 31.08 20.48
N PHE A 4 -48.01 30.16 20.35
CA PHE A 4 -47.73 28.75 20.02
C PHE A 4 -47.70 28.43 18.51
N LEU A 5 -48.12 29.37 17.66
CA LEU A 5 -48.20 29.13 16.21
C LEU A 5 -46.89 29.46 15.48
N LEU A 6 -45.99 30.21 16.13
CA LEU A 6 -44.70 30.62 15.56
C LEU A 6 -43.59 29.58 15.76
N THR A 7 -43.73 28.68 16.73
CA THR A 7 -42.78 27.60 17.01
C THR A 7 -43.03 26.33 16.21
N LEU A 8 -44.19 26.21 15.56
CA LEU A 8 -44.54 25.06 14.69
C LEU A 8 -44.16 25.30 13.21
N MET A 9 -43.86 26.53 12.81
CA MET A 9 -43.47 26.89 11.44
C MET A 9 -41.96 26.80 11.18
N THR A 10 -41.14 26.76 12.23
CA THR A 10 -39.68 26.67 12.13
C THR A 10 -39.12 25.30 11.70
N PRO A 11 -39.75 24.14 11.99
CA PRO A 11 -39.26 22.86 11.45
C PRO A 11 -39.64 22.64 9.98
N LEU A 12 -40.63 23.34 9.43
CA LEU A 12 -41.06 23.18 8.03
C LEU A 12 -40.18 23.92 7.01
N LEU A 13 -39.38 24.91 7.44
CA LEU A 13 -38.48 25.67 6.57
C LEU A 13 -37.10 25.01 6.37
N LEU A 14 -36.81 23.91 7.09
CA LEU A 14 -35.56 23.16 6.97
C LEU A 14 -35.68 21.91 6.09
N ALA A 15 -36.86 21.64 5.50
CA ALA A 15 -36.99 20.68 4.42
C ALA A 15 -36.37 21.30 3.15
N GLY A 16 -35.05 21.14 3.00
CA GLY A 16 -34.31 21.55 1.80
C GLY A 16 -34.93 20.93 0.56
N CYS A 17 -35.60 21.75 -0.24
CA CYS A 17 -36.14 21.37 -1.54
C CYS A 17 -34.99 21.15 -2.52
N TYR A 18 -34.48 19.93 -2.63
CA TYR A 18 -33.83 19.52 -3.87
C TYR A 18 -34.92 19.36 -4.94
N MET A 19 -35.09 20.37 -5.81
CA MET A 19 -36.15 20.40 -6.85
C MET A 19 -35.85 19.50 -8.06
N GLY A 20 -34.99 18.49 -7.87
CA GLY A 20 -34.58 17.58 -8.93
C GLY A 20 -33.88 18.29 -10.10
N PRO A 21 -33.59 17.55 -11.17
CA PRO A 21 -32.88 18.09 -12.33
C PRO A 21 -33.67 19.09 -13.17
N GLN A 22 -35.00 19.22 -12.99
CA GLN A 22 -35.89 19.99 -13.87
C GLN A 22 -35.74 19.68 -15.37
N GLY A 23 -35.23 18.48 -15.72
CA GLY A 23 -34.92 18.07 -17.09
C GLY A 23 -33.49 18.33 -17.54
N GLU A 24 -32.66 19.00 -16.73
CA GLU A 24 -31.26 19.31 -17.02
C GLU A 24 -30.29 18.24 -16.51
N LEU A 25 -29.08 18.18 -17.09
CA LEU A 25 -28.02 17.28 -16.63
C LEU A 25 -27.34 17.86 -15.37
N VAL A 26 -27.93 17.65 -14.19
CA VAL A 26 -27.40 18.19 -12.91
C VAL A 26 -26.54 17.20 -12.12
N GLY A 27 -26.37 15.96 -12.62
CA GLY A 27 -25.65 14.91 -11.91
C GLY A 27 -26.50 14.15 -10.89
N VAL A 28 -25.92 13.09 -10.34
CA VAL A 28 -26.59 12.23 -9.34
C VAL A 28 -26.40 12.84 -7.95
N HIS A 29 -27.49 13.05 -7.21
CA HIS A 29 -27.48 13.54 -5.84
C HIS A 29 -28.34 12.63 -4.93
N PRO A 30 -27.96 12.44 -3.66
CA PRO A 30 -26.74 12.93 -3.00
C PRO A 30 -25.51 12.08 -3.34
N ARG A 31 -24.34 12.71 -3.35
CA ARG A 31 -23.03 12.05 -3.34
C ARG A 31 -22.38 12.38 -2.00
N GLU A 32 -21.57 11.47 -1.50
CA GLU A 32 -20.73 11.73 -0.34
C GLU A 32 -19.82 12.94 -0.59
N TYR A 33 -19.66 13.75 0.44
CA TYR A 33 -18.65 14.80 0.45
C TYR A 33 -17.29 14.13 0.60
N TRP A 34 -16.46 14.21 -0.45
CA TRP A 34 -15.12 13.66 -0.45
C TRP A 34 -14.11 14.74 -0.08
N ASP A 35 -13.50 14.60 1.09
CA ASP A 35 -12.30 15.33 1.47
C ASP A 35 -11.16 14.32 1.63
N GLN A 36 -9.97 14.69 1.14
CA GLN A 36 -8.80 13.84 1.23
C GLN A 36 -7.90 14.35 2.36
N PRO A 37 -8.07 13.85 3.60
CA PRO A 37 -7.17 14.22 4.67
C PRO A 37 -5.76 13.74 4.38
N ASN A 38 -4.76 14.46 4.89
CA ASN A 38 -3.37 14.02 4.81
C ASN A 38 -3.25 12.64 5.48
N PRO A 39 -2.78 11.60 4.76
CA PRO A 39 -2.52 10.31 5.37
C PRO A 39 -1.49 10.45 6.49
N TYR A 40 -1.62 9.62 7.52
CA TYR A 40 -0.68 9.61 8.63
C TYR A 40 0.75 9.35 8.14
N GLY A 41 1.71 10.11 8.65
CA GLY A 41 3.13 10.00 8.25
C GLY A 41 3.45 10.58 6.87
N MET A 42 2.47 11.11 6.13
CA MET A 42 2.66 11.68 4.80
C MET A 42 2.44 13.19 4.77
N ASN A 43 3.14 13.84 3.84
CA ASN A 43 2.94 15.25 3.54
C ASN A 43 2.48 15.45 2.09
N TYR A 44 1.68 16.51 1.89
CA TYR A 44 1.19 16.90 0.59
C TYR A 44 2.26 17.67 -0.19
N ILE A 45 2.57 17.18 -1.38
CA ILE A 45 3.50 17.79 -2.31
C ILE A 45 2.69 18.45 -3.43
N HIS A 46 2.85 19.77 -3.56
CA HIS A 46 2.14 20.56 -4.56
C HIS A 46 2.56 20.21 -6.00
N PHE A 47 1.60 20.28 -6.92
CA PHE A 47 1.87 20.18 -8.35
C PHE A 47 2.89 21.23 -8.78
N GLY A 48 3.74 20.89 -9.74
CA GLY A 48 4.75 21.81 -10.24
C GLY A 48 5.55 21.24 -11.38
N SER A 49 6.43 22.07 -11.93
CA SER A 49 7.39 21.67 -12.96
C SER A 49 8.79 22.01 -12.50
N PHE A 50 9.74 21.10 -12.70
CA PHE A 50 11.14 21.33 -12.38
C PHE A 50 12.05 20.74 -13.45
N THR A 51 13.30 21.20 -13.48
CA THR A 51 14.34 20.64 -14.36
C THR A 51 15.05 19.53 -13.60
N MET A 52 14.76 18.30 -14.00
CA MET A 52 15.34 17.07 -13.46
C MET A 52 16.73 16.84 -14.04
N GLY A 53 17.66 16.34 -13.24
CA GLY A 53 19.02 15.99 -13.67
C GLY A 53 20.13 16.88 -13.09
N PRO A 54 21.39 16.64 -13.51
CA PRO A 54 22.55 17.30 -12.93
C PRO A 54 22.49 18.81 -13.12
N SER A 55 22.81 19.55 -12.05
CA SER A 55 22.82 21.02 -12.05
C SER A 55 24.17 21.58 -12.54
N ASP A 56 25.23 20.76 -12.52
CA ASP A 56 26.59 21.13 -12.95
C ASP A 56 27.02 20.32 -14.18
N GLN A 57 27.81 20.94 -15.06
CA GLN A 57 28.39 20.28 -16.24
C GLN A 57 29.69 19.60 -15.85
N ASP A 58 29.66 18.28 -15.67
CA ASP A 58 30.89 17.50 -15.53
C ASP A 58 31.39 16.94 -16.88
N VAL A 59 32.71 16.75 -16.95
CA VAL A 59 33.59 16.56 -18.13
C VAL A 59 32.98 15.77 -19.32
N PRO A 60 33.31 16.09 -20.61
CA PRO A 60 32.58 15.68 -21.83
C PRO A 60 32.48 14.17 -22.18
N TYR A 61 32.85 13.25 -21.28
CA TYR A 61 32.84 11.80 -21.51
C TYR A 61 32.17 10.97 -20.41
N ALA A 62 31.58 11.60 -19.39
CA ALA A 62 30.66 10.90 -18.49
C ALA A 62 29.31 10.70 -19.23
N LEU A 63 28.70 9.53 -19.09
CA LEU A 63 27.37 9.22 -19.62
C LEU A 63 26.33 10.19 -19.04
N ASN A 64 26.15 11.35 -19.69
CA ASN A 64 25.31 12.44 -19.21
C ASN A 64 23.83 12.06 -19.27
N THR A 65 23.19 11.96 -18.12
CA THR A 65 21.75 12.10 -18.01
C THR A 65 21.39 13.52 -18.47
N LYS A 66 20.66 13.63 -19.59
CA LYS A 66 20.22 14.94 -20.10
C LYS A 66 19.24 15.55 -19.10
N SER A 67 19.44 16.82 -18.77
CA SER A 67 18.44 17.55 -18.00
C SER A 67 17.12 17.62 -18.77
N LYS A 68 16.02 17.29 -18.09
CA LYS A 68 14.68 17.26 -18.69
C LYS A 68 13.71 17.98 -17.78
N THR A 69 12.86 18.84 -18.36
CA THR A 69 11.79 19.48 -17.59
C THR A 69 10.64 18.49 -17.44
N VAL A 70 10.29 18.17 -16.21
CA VAL A 70 9.19 17.25 -15.87
C VAL A 70 8.13 18.02 -15.10
N THR A 71 6.87 17.80 -15.47
CA THR A 71 5.70 18.29 -14.71
C THR A 71 5.17 17.14 -13.87
N ILE A 72 5.01 17.37 -12.57
CA ILE A 72 4.54 16.38 -11.60
C ILE A 72 3.18 16.83 -11.08
N PRO A 73 2.16 15.94 -11.08
CA PRO A 73 0.88 16.23 -10.44
C PRO A 73 1.06 16.39 -8.92
N ALA A 74 0.06 16.89 -8.21
CA ALA A 74 0.12 16.87 -6.76
C ALA A 74 0.00 15.43 -6.23
N TYR A 75 0.74 15.10 -5.17
CA TYR A 75 0.76 13.77 -4.58
C TYR A 75 1.17 13.84 -3.09
N TYR A 76 1.09 12.72 -2.40
CA TYR A 76 1.53 12.58 -1.02
C TYR A 76 2.81 11.76 -0.96
N MET A 77 3.76 12.16 -0.11
CA MET A 77 5.00 11.41 0.13
C MET A 77 5.20 11.23 1.63
N ASP A 78 5.70 10.05 2.04
CA ASP A 78 6.07 9.80 3.43
C ASP A 78 7.14 10.82 3.87
N VAL A 79 7.03 11.35 5.09
CA VAL A 79 7.92 12.40 5.62
C VAL A 79 9.30 11.83 5.96
N HIS A 80 9.34 10.56 6.38
CA HIS A 80 10.53 9.84 6.78
C HIS A 80 10.60 8.53 6.00
N GLU A 81 11.76 7.90 6.01
CA GLU A 81 11.91 6.52 5.57
C GLU A 81 11.07 5.59 6.47
N ILE A 82 10.63 4.45 5.91
CA ILE A 82 9.85 3.48 6.67
C ILE A 82 10.69 2.90 7.79
N SER A 83 10.20 2.97 9.01
CA SER A 83 10.93 2.50 10.19
C SER A 83 10.87 0.98 10.33
N ASN A 84 11.81 0.42 11.09
CA ASN A 84 11.78 -1.01 11.46
C ASN A 84 10.45 -1.37 12.12
N ASN A 85 9.91 -0.50 12.97
CA ASN A 85 8.63 -0.78 13.65
C ASN A 85 7.44 -0.82 12.68
N GLU A 86 7.38 0.12 11.74
CA GLU A 86 6.34 0.15 10.69
C GLU A 86 6.44 -1.09 9.79
N TYR A 87 7.66 -1.50 9.40
CA TYR A 87 7.83 -2.72 8.61
C TYR A 87 7.54 -3.99 9.42
N ARG A 88 7.83 -4.02 10.73
CA ARG A 88 7.43 -5.12 11.62
C ARG A 88 5.92 -5.27 11.70
N GLN A 89 5.14 -4.19 11.60
CA GLN A 89 3.68 -4.28 11.49
C GLN A 89 3.26 -5.14 10.30
N PHE A 90 3.92 -4.95 9.14
CA PHE A 90 3.66 -5.76 7.95
C PHE A 90 4.07 -7.22 8.16
N VAL A 91 5.26 -7.48 8.69
CA VAL A 91 5.73 -8.86 8.95
C VAL A 91 4.80 -9.60 9.93
N ASN A 92 4.37 -8.93 11.00
CA ASN A 92 3.43 -9.49 11.96
C ASN A 92 2.06 -9.75 11.35
N TYR A 93 1.55 -8.83 10.52
CA TYR A 93 0.32 -9.05 9.79
C TYR A 93 0.41 -10.28 8.89
N VAL A 94 1.51 -10.46 8.16
CA VAL A 94 1.72 -11.62 7.29
C VAL A 94 1.78 -12.90 8.11
N ARG A 95 2.54 -12.91 9.21
CA ARG A 95 2.59 -14.03 10.15
C ARG A 95 1.19 -14.41 10.63
N ASP A 96 0.44 -13.45 11.13
CA ASP A 96 -0.89 -13.69 11.71
C ASP A 96 -1.89 -14.12 10.61
N SER A 97 -1.78 -13.56 9.40
CA SER A 97 -2.59 -13.98 8.25
C SER A 97 -2.33 -15.44 7.87
N LEU A 98 -1.07 -15.88 7.95
CA LEU A 98 -0.67 -17.24 7.61
C LEU A 98 -1.17 -18.22 8.67
N PHE A 99 -1.06 -17.86 9.95
CA PHE A 99 -1.62 -18.68 11.04
C PHE A 99 -3.13 -18.85 10.90
N LEU A 100 -3.87 -17.75 10.71
CA LEU A 100 -5.32 -17.81 10.51
C LEU A 100 -5.68 -18.62 9.27
N ASN A 101 -4.87 -18.53 8.21
CA ASN A 101 -5.11 -19.30 7.00
C ASN A 101 -4.92 -20.81 7.21
N THR A 102 -3.85 -21.23 7.89
CA THR A 102 -3.63 -22.64 8.24
C THR A 102 -4.77 -23.17 9.11
N LEU A 103 -5.26 -22.37 10.06
CA LEU A 103 -6.39 -22.77 10.92
C LEU A 103 -7.70 -22.89 10.14
N ALA A 104 -7.96 -21.95 9.22
CA ALA A 104 -9.10 -22.02 8.32
C ALA A 104 -9.04 -23.23 7.39
N GLU A 105 -7.84 -23.60 6.90
CA GLU A 105 -7.62 -24.78 6.05
C GLU A 105 -7.81 -26.10 6.82
N ASN A 106 -7.74 -26.08 8.15
CA ASN A 106 -8.07 -27.22 9.02
C ASN A 106 -9.56 -27.24 9.45
N ASP A 107 -10.42 -26.53 8.72
CA ASP A 107 -11.87 -26.43 8.97
C ASP A 107 -12.23 -25.94 10.39
N ASP A 108 -11.43 -25.05 10.98
CA ASP A 108 -11.80 -24.38 12.24
C ASP A 108 -12.68 -23.15 11.95
N ASP A 109 -14.00 -23.35 12.05
CA ASP A 109 -15.06 -22.36 11.81
C ASP A 109 -14.88 -21.04 12.61
N ARG A 110 -14.08 -21.04 13.68
CA ARG A 110 -13.80 -19.82 14.47
C ARG A 110 -13.01 -18.78 13.67
N TYR A 111 -12.16 -19.22 12.74
CA TYR A 111 -11.14 -18.38 12.10
C TYR A 111 -11.47 -17.96 10.66
N PHE A 112 -12.63 -18.34 10.12
CA PHE A 112 -13.06 -17.89 8.80
C PHE A 112 -14.58 -17.69 8.70
N TYR A 113 -14.99 -16.86 7.74
CA TYR A 113 -16.36 -16.67 7.32
C TYR A 113 -16.51 -17.12 5.87
N ALA A 114 -17.31 -18.15 5.62
CA ALA A 114 -17.65 -18.63 4.27
C ALA A 114 -18.91 -17.96 3.68
N GLU A 115 -19.74 -17.36 4.53
CA GLU A 115 -20.99 -16.70 4.13
C GLU A 115 -21.00 -15.24 4.57
N ASN A 116 -21.56 -14.37 3.73
CA ASN A 116 -21.86 -12.99 4.10
C ASN A 116 -23.07 -12.94 5.07
N GLU A 117 -23.27 -11.82 5.75
CA GLU A 117 -24.43 -11.56 6.63
C GLU A 117 -25.80 -11.80 5.94
N SER A 118 -25.84 -11.76 4.60
CA SER A 118 -27.03 -12.03 3.78
C SER A 118 -27.21 -13.50 3.38
N GLY A 119 -26.39 -14.42 3.89
CA GLY A 119 -26.43 -15.85 3.56
C GLY A 119 -25.98 -16.17 2.13
N GLN A 120 -25.22 -15.27 1.51
CA GLN A 120 -24.61 -15.51 0.21
C GLN A 120 -23.22 -16.09 0.43
N GLU A 121 -22.95 -17.24 -0.19
CA GLU A 121 -21.61 -17.83 -0.25
C GLU A 121 -20.63 -16.83 -0.86
N LEU A 122 -19.49 -16.67 -0.20
CA LEU A 122 -18.40 -15.81 -0.64
C LEU A 122 -17.62 -16.50 -1.75
N ASP A 123 -18.20 -16.61 -2.95
CA ASP A 123 -17.43 -17.03 -4.14
C ASP A 123 -16.50 -15.89 -4.56
N ARG A 124 -15.35 -15.79 -3.89
CA ARG A 124 -14.32 -14.81 -4.22
C ARG A 124 -13.54 -15.33 -5.41
N PHE A 125 -13.48 -14.48 -6.41
CA PHE A 125 -12.68 -14.55 -7.64
C PHE A 125 -11.22 -15.03 -7.53
N ILE A 126 -10.66 -15.08 -6.31
CA ILE A 126 -9.27 -15.41 -6.04
C ILE A 126 -9.24 -16.42 -4.89
N ASP A 127 -9.28 -17.69 -5.28
CA ASP A 127 -8.95 -18.96 -4.60
C ASP A 127 -9.54 -19.31 -3.23
N LYS A 128 -9.94 -18.38 -2.38
CA LYS A 128 -10.19 -18.77 -0.98
C LYS A 128 -11.62 -19.11 -0.62
N GLY A 129 -12.66 -18.64 -1.32
CA GLY A 129 -14.05 -18.98 -0.93
C GLY A 129 -14.49 -18.55 0.50
N TYR A 130 -13.57 -18.02 1.30
CA TYR A 130 -13.77 -17.55 2.67
C TYR A 130 -13.00 -16.25 2.94
N VAL A 131 -13.39 -15.56 4.01
CA VAL A 131 -12.74 -14.37 4.57
C VAL A 131 -12.17 -14.74 5.93
N LEU A 132 -10.92 -14.40 6.20
CA LEU A 132 -10.30 -14.65 7.51
C LEU A 132 -10.96 -13.81 8.60
N ASN A 133 -11.26 -14.44 9.74
CA ASN A 133 -11.76 -13.77 10.92
C ASN A 133 -10.59 -13.21 11.74
N TRP A 134 -10.41 -11.88 11.68
CA TRP A 134 -9.36 -11.18 12.41
C TRP A 134 -9.77 -10.76 13.83
N GLU A 135 -11.02 -11.00 14.22
CA GLU A 135 -11.55 -10.59 15.53
C GLU A 135 -11.28 -11.64 16.60
N GLU A 136 -11.27 -12.91 16.23
CA GLU A 136 -11.02 -14.01 17.16
C GLU A 136 -9.50 -14.18 17.38
N PRO A 137 -9.03 -14.10 18.64
CA PRO A 137 -7.62 -14.35 18.93
C PRO A 137 -7.26 -15.83 18.72
N ILE A 138 -6.02 -16.07 18.30
CA ILE A 138 -5.49 -17.43 18.17
C ILE A 138 -5.36 -18.06 19.57
N ALA A 139 -6.03 -19.20 19.78
CA ALA A 139 -6.05 -19.94 21.03
C ALA A 139 -4.76 -20.75 21.21
N TRP A 140 -3.69 -20.10 21.65
CA TRP A 140 -2.39 -20.75 21.91
C TRP A 140 -2.39 -21.74 23.09
N ASP A 141 -3.46 -21.75 23.89
CA ASP A 141 -3.71 -22.68 24.98
C ASP A 141 -4.27 -24.03 24.53
N ASP A 142 -4.86 -24.08 23.33
CA ASP A 142 -5.32 -25.31 22.70
C ASP A 142 -4.13 -26.09 22.12
N GLU A 143 -3.97 -27.34 22.52
CA GLU A 143 -2.84 -28.20 22.13
C GLU A 143 -2.87 -28.48 20.62
N ASP A 144 -4.05 -28.69 20.04
CA ASP A 144 -4.19 -29.00 18.61
C ASP A 144 -3.81 -27.80 17.74
N VAL A 145 -4.25 -26.59 18.14
CA VAL A 145 -3.90 -25.32 17.48
C VAL A 145 -2.41 -25.03 17.63
N PHE A 146 -1.87 -25.21 18.83
CA PHE A 146 -0.46 -24.97 19.11
C PHE A 146 0.42 -25.89 18.28
N ASP A 147 0.16 -27.19 18.28
CA ASP A 147 0.98 -28.18 17.57
C ASP A 147 0.94 -27.95 16.06
N LEU A 148 -0.23 -27.65 15.48
CA LEU A 148 -0.37 -27.34 14.05
C LEU A 148 0.49 -26.14 13.65
N LEU A 149 0.36 -25.02 14.36
CA LEU A 149 1.12 -23.81 14.07
C LEU A 149 2.61 -23.97 14.38
N TYR A 150 2.94 -24.68 15.46
CA TYR A 150 4.31 -24.95 15.86
C TYR A 150 5.04 -25.79 14.80
N ASP A 151 4.38 -26.82 14.28
CA ASP A 151 4.97 -27.71 13.29
C ASP A 151 5.19 -27.02 11.94
N GLU A 152 4.27 -26.15 11.52
CA GLU A 152 4.38 -25.50 10.21
C GLU A 152 5.33 -24.29 10.20
N TYR A 153 5.33 -23.48 11.25
CA TYR A 153 5.95 -22.14 11.22
C TYR A 153 7.15 -21.94 12.14
N PHE A 154 7.50 -22.88 13.03
CA PHE A 154 8.63 -22.74 13.93
C PHE A 154 9.81 -23.62 13.52
N LEU A 155 11.02 -23.16 13.82
CA LEU A 155 12.24 -23.93 13.56
C LEU A 155 12.27 -25.22 14.39
N GLN A 156 12.63 -26.33 13.75
CA GLN A 156 12.69 -27.65 14.36
C GLN A 156 14.11 -28.23 14.35
N GLY A 157 14.38 -29.18 15.26
CA GLY A 157 15.61 -29.98 15.25
C GLY A 157 16.89 -29.15 15.31
N SER A 158 17.78 -29.34 14.33
CA SER A 158 19.11 -28.73 14.24
C SER A 158 19.10 -27.24 13.91
N ASP A 159 18.01 -26.72 13.37
CA ASP A 159 17.91 -25.31 12.95
C ASP A 159 17.70 -24.38 14.17
N ARG A 160 17.37 -24.93 15.34
CA ARG A 160 17.17 -24.16 16.57
C ARG A 160 18.50 -23.76 17.19
N PHE A 161 18.75 -22.45 17.27
CA PHE A 161 19.87 -21.92 18.02
C PHE A 161 19.52 -21.81 19.52
N TYR A 162 20.37 -22.37 20.40
CA TYR A 162 20.16 -22.40 21.86
C TYR A 162 18.78 -22.90 22.34
N ASN A 163 18.14 -23.81 21.59
CA ASN A 163 16.78 -24.31 21.89
C ASN A 163 15.73 -23.20 22.08
N ARG A 164 15.93 -22.01 21.48
CA ARG A 164 14.90 -20.98 21.48
C ARG A 164 13.77 -21.38 20.52
N LYS A 165 12.56 -20.90 20.80
CA LYS A 165 11.42 -21.02 19.88
C LYS A 165 11.49 -19.81 18.95
N GLU A 166 11.89 -20.04 17.72
CA GLU A 166 12.05 -19.00 16.70
C GLU A 166 11.20 -19.37 15.48
N ILE A 167 10.57 -18.37 14.89
CA ILE A 167 9.75 -18.54 13.69
C ILE A 167 10.68 -18.80 12.51
N ASP A 168 10.29 -19.73 11.64
CA ASP A 168 10.95 -19.96 10.37
C ASP A 168 10.62 -18.82 9.41
N THR A 169 11.56 -17.89 9.25
CA THR A 169 11.41 -16.72 8.37
C THR A 169 11.18 -17.11 6.92
N ARG A 170 11.59 -18.32 6.48
CA ARG A 170 11.41 -18.82 5.10
C ARG A 170 9.93 -19.07 4.76
N ARG A 171 9.09 -19.27 5.77
CA ARG A 171 7.65 -19.54 5.63
C ARG A 171 6.82 -18.26 5.54
N LEU A 172 7.39 -17.10 5.86
CA LEU A 172 6.71 -15.80 5.84
C LEU A 172 6.54 -15.26 4.41
N ASN A 173 5.72 -15.96 3.62
CA ASN A 173 5.41 -15.60 2.25
C ASN A 173 4.09 -14.84 2.17
N TYR A 174 4.13 -13.62 1.65
CA TYR A 174 2.96 -12.82 1.41
C TYR A 174 2.55 -12.92 -0.06
N ARG A 175 1.28 -13.28 -0.26
CA ARG A 175 0.65 -13.37 -1.57
C ARG A 175 -0.20 -12.12 -1.78
N TYR A 176 0.05 -11.41 -2.87
CA TYR A 176 -0.69 -10.20 -3.21
C TYR A 176 -1.01 -10.15 -4.70
N TYR A 177 -1.98 -9.30 -5.03
CA TYR A 177 -2.55 -9.21 -6.36
C TYR A 177 -2.58 -7.78 -6.84
N TRP A 178 -2.40 -7.58 -8.14
CA TRP A 178 -2.67 -6.29 -8.75
C TRP A 178 -3.28 -6.45 -10.14
N PHE A 179 -4.02 -5.43 -10.53
CA PHE A 179 -4.64 -5.38 -11.84
C PHE A 179 -3.68 -4.80 -12.87
N ASN A 180 -3.39 -5.57 -13.92
CA ASN A 180 -2.58 -5.11 -15.04
C ASN A 180 -3.39 -4.24 -16.00
N LEU A 181 -3.47 -2.94 -15.68
CA LEU A 181 -4.17 -1.93 -16.46
C LEU A 181 -3.64 -1.81 -17.90
N ALA A 182 -2.33 -2.01 -18.12
CA ALA A 182 -1.74 -1.89 -19.46
C ALA A 182 -2.23 -3.02 -20.38
N LYS A 183 -2.23 -4.26 -19.88
CA LYS A 183 -2.79 -5.42 -20.59
C LYS A 183 -4.29 -5.26 -20.80
N ALA A 184 -5.02 -4.77 -19.80
CA ALA A 184 -6.45 -4.51 -19.88
C ALA A 184 -6.84 -3.32 -20.78
N ALA A 185 -5.89 -2.43 -21.11
CA ALA A 185 -6.14 -1.32 -22.03
C ALA A 185 -5.95 -1.72 -23.51
N SER A 186 -5.26 -2.85 -23.77
CA SER A 186 -4.96 -3.30 -25.13
C SER A 186 -6.22 -3.64 -25.92
N LYS A 187 -6.42 -3.00 -27.07
CA LYS A 187 -7.61 -3.22 -27.91
C LYS A 187 -7.71 -4.63 -28.48
N ASP A 188 -6.58 -5.33 -28.60
CA ASP A 188 -6.49 -6.63 -29.28
C ASP A 188 -7.06 -7.79 -28.46
N ALA A 189 -7.17 -7.62 -27.14
CA ALA A 189 -7.60 -8.68 -26.23
C ALA A 189 -9.12 -8.73 -25.98
N ARG A 190 -9.91 -7.86 -26.64
CA ARG A 190 -11.38 -7.75 -26.41
C ARG A 190 -12.12 -8.87 -27.13
N ASP A 191 -12.75 -9.76 -26.38
CA ASP A 191 -13.37 -11.00 -26.83
C ASP A 191 -14.90 -10.92 -26.99
N GLU A 192 -15.57 -9.97 -26.33
CA GLU A 192 -17.02 -9.82 -26.41
C GLU A 192 -17.44 -8.52 -27.11
N GLU A 193 -18.51 -8.60 -27.90
CA GLU A 193 -19.07 -7.49 -28.65
C GLU A 193 -20.51 -7.20 -28.18
N TYR A 194 -20.69 -6.13 -27.42
CA TYR A 194 -21.99 -5.71 -26.91
C TYR A 194 -22.61 -4.68 -27.85
N GLY A 195 -23.61 -5.06 -28.62
CA GLY A 195 -24.36 -4.11 -29.44
C GLY A 195 -25.45 -4.79 -30.24
N GLU A 196 -26.57 -4.09 -30.35
CA GLU A 196 -27.63 -4.46 -31.29
C GLU A 196 -27.50 -3.61 -32.54
N VAL A 197 -27.93 -4.17 -33.67
CA VAL A 197 -27.97 -3.45 -34.94
C VAL A 197 -29.20 -2.54 -34.93
N ASN A 198 -29.05 -1.27 -35.31
CA ASN A 198 -30.20 -0.36 -35.40
C ASN A 198 -31.06 -0.65 -36.65
N GLU A 199 -32.22 0.01 -36.76
CA GLU A 199 -33.12 -0.11 -37.93
C GLU A 199 -32.48 0.29 -39.27
N LEU A 200 -31.37 1.04 -39.23
CA LEU A 200 -30.57 1.45 -40.39
C LEU A 200 -29.41 0.49 -40.69
N ASN A 201 -29.37 -0.70 -40.07
CA ASN A 201 -28.29 -1.68 -40.18
C ASN A 201 -26.90 -1.18 -39.74
N GLN A 202 -26.84 -0.18 -38.85
CA GLN A 202 -25.60 0.32 -38.27
C GLN A 202 -25.35 -0.39 -36.94
N LEU A 203 -24.14 -0.93 -36.77
CA LEU A 203 -23.70 -1.56 -35.53
C LEU A 203 -22.88 -0.55 -34.72
N HIS A 204 -23.41 -0.14 -33.57
CA HIS A 204 -22.71 0.67 -32.58
C HIS A 204 -22.27 -0.20 -31.40
N SER A 205 -21.51 -1.25 -31.70
CA SER A 205 -21.08 -2.20 -30.70
C SER A 205 -19.93 -1.68 -29.85
N VAL A 206 -19.95 -2.02 -28.57
CA VAL A 206 -18.87 -1.79 -27.62
C VAL A 206 -18.19 -3.13 -27.36
N ARG A 207 -16.95 -3.26 -27.84
CA ARG A 207 -16.13 -4.43 -27.51
C ARG A 207 -15.60 -4.35 -26.09
N ARG A 208 -15.79 -5.41 -25.32
CA ARG A 208 -15.37 -5.54 -23.92
C ARG A 208 -14.72 -6.90 -23.68
N TYR A 209 -14.26 -7.09 -22.45
CA TYR A 209 -13.73 -8.36 -21.98
C TYR A 209 -14.85 -9.16 -21.30
N SER A 210 -14.89 -10.47 -21.52
CA SER A 210 -15.80 -11.40 -20.81
C SER A 210 -15.52 -11.42 -19.31
N ASP A 211 -14.26 -11.60 -18.93
CA ASP A 211 -13.82 -11.68 -17.55
C ASP A 211 -12.70 -10.68 -17.24
N ARG A 212 -12.70 -10.15 -16.01
CA ARG A 212 -11.62 -9.31 -15.48
C ARG A 212 -10.44 -10.14 -14.96
N SER A 213 -10.61 -11.45 -14.73
CA SER A 213 -9.63 -12.31 -14.03
C SER A 213 -8.31 -12.43 -14.76
N GLN A 214 -8.40 -12.50 -16.08
CA GLN A 214 -7.28 -12.55 -17.02
C GLN A 214 -6.27 -11.38 -16.92
N PHE A 215 -6.62 -10.31 -16.20
CA PHE A 215 -5.76 -9.15 -15.97
C PHE A 215 -5.22 -9.06 -14.56
N VAL A 216 -5.69 -9.90 -13.63
CA VAL A 216 -5.12 -9.97 -12.29
C VAL A 216 -3.81 -10.76 -12.37
N VAL A 217 -2.77 -10.18 -11.80
CA VAL A 217 -1.47 -10.82 -11.65
C VAL A 217 -1.28 -11.10 -10.17
N GLU A 218 -0.84 -12.32 -9.88
CA GLU A 218 -0.49 -12.79 -8.55
C GLU A 218 1.03 -12.87 -8.41
N GLU A 219 1.53 -12.43 -7.26
CA GLU A 219 2.91 -12.64 -6.86
C GLU A 219 2.97 -13.07 -5.40
N THR A 220 3.88 -13.99 -5.11
CA THR A 220 4.19 -14.44 -3.76
C THR A 220 5.64 -14.12 -3.46
N ILE A 221 5.88 -13.42 -2.35
CA ILE A 221 7.23 -13.02 -1.94
C ILE A 221 7.45 -13.24 -0.45
N ASN A 222 8.66 -13.66 -0.06
CA ASN A 222 9.05 -13.70 1.33
C ASN A 222 9.21 -12.27 1.87
N VAL A 223 8.55 -11.93 2.97
CA VAL A 223 8.51 -10.54 3.47
C VAL A 223 9.60 -10.21 4.48
N TYR A 224 10.28 -11.22 5.01
CA TYR A 224 11.25 -11.03 6.07
C TYR A 224 12.53 -10.38 5.52
N PRO A 225 13.06 -9.29 6.13
CA PRO A 225 14.24 -8.61 5.62
C PRO A 225 15.51 -9.44 5.82
N ASP A 226 16.48 -9.27 4.93
CA ASP A 226 17.79 -9.90 5.07
C ASP A 226 18.62 -9.16 6.13
N THR A 227 18.77 -9.78 7.29
CA THR A 227 19.55 -9.22 8.40
C THR A 227 21.07 -9.34 8.19
N LEU A 228 21.52 -10.23 7.31
CA LEU A 228 22.95 -10.47 7.05
C LEU A 228 23.58 -9.43 6.12
N VAL A 229 22.76 -8.54 5.55
CA VAL A 229 23.21 -7.39 4.73
C VAL A 229 24.31 -6.58 5.42
N TRP A 230 24.21 -6.42 6.75
CA TRP A 230 25.18 -5.70 7.57
C TRP A 230 26.58 -6.32 7.58
N ILE A 231 26.69 -7.62 7.31
CA ILE A 231 27.95 -8.37 7.25
C ILE A 231 28.39 -8.55 5.80
N HIS A 232 27.47 -8.94 4.91
CA HIS A 232 27.77 -9.26 3.52
C HIS A 232 28.27 -8.03 2.74
N ASP A 233 27.58 -6.90 2.87
CA ASP A 233 27.89 -5.70 2.09
C ASP A 233 29.03 -4.87 2.71
N TYR A 234 29.27 -5.04 4.03
CA TYR A 234 30.24 -4.28 4.81
C TYR A 234 31.33 -5.16 5.42
N ALA A 235 32.08 -5.87 4.57
CA ALA A 235 33.06 -6.88 4.97
C ALA A 235 34.19 -6.43 5.94
N TYR A 236 34.41 -5.12 6.14
CA TYR A 236 35.47 -4.58 7.00
C TYR A 236 34.96 -3.74 8.18
N SER A 237 33.68 -3.85 8.53
CA SER A 237 33.05 -3.10 9.61
C SER A 237 32.56 -4.02 10.73
N TYR A 238 32.70 -3.61 11.99
CA TYR A 238 32.17 -4.34 13.14
C TYR A 238 30.65 -4.11 13.25
N ASN A 239 29.90 -4.82 12.40
CA ASN A 239 28.45 -4.67 12.27
C ASN A 239 27.66 -5.90 12.76
N GLU A 240 28.31 -6.90 13.37
CA GLU A 240 27.65 -8.09 13.94
C GLU A 240 26.50 -7.72 14.90
N PRO A 241 26.63 -6.71 15.80
CA PRO A 241 25.52 -6.33 16.67
C PRO A 241 24.29 -5.83 15.91
N LEU A 242 24.49 -5.20 14.74
CA LEU A 242 23.41 -4.75 13.86
C LEU A 242 22.76 -5.94 13.14
N ALA A 243 23.55 -6.88 12.65
CA ALA A 243 23.01 -8.09 12.02
C ALA A 243 22.12 -8.91 12.97
N GLU A 244 22.45 -8.95 14.26
CA GLU A 244 21.68 -9.67 15.26
C GLU A 244 20.43 -8.90 15.74
N ASN A 245 20.55 -7.59 15.96
CA ASN A 245 19.55 -6.84 16.73
C ASN A 245 18.79 -5.78 15.94
N TYR A 246 19.27 -5.35 14.77
CA TYR A 246 18.76 -4.15 14.10
C TYR A 246 17.26 -4.20 13.79
N PHE A 247 16.76 -5.34 13.28
CA PHE A 247 15.36 -5.45 12.90
C PHE A 247 14.42 -5.71 14.09
N TRP A 248 14.89 -6.46 15.10
CA TRP A 248 14.03 -6.97 16.18
C TRP A 248 14.09 -6.16 17.48
N HIS A 249 15.22 -5.53 17.78
CA HIS A 249 15.44 -4.96 19.11
C HIS A 249 14.78 -3.57 19.22
N PRO A 250 14.04 -3.28 20.32
CA PRO A 250 13.31 -2.01 20.52
C PRO A 250 14.12 -0.72 20.34
N ALA A 251 15.44 -0.79 20.55
CA ALA A 251 16.35 0.34 20.39
C ALA A 251 16.45 0.87 18.94
N TYR A 252 16.09 0.05 17.96
CA TYR A 252 16.17 0.36 16.54
C TYR A 252 14.80 0.60 15.88
N ASP A 253 13.76 0.80 16.68
CA ASP A 253 12.38 0.89 16.21
C ASP A 253 12.13 2.06 15.25
N ASP A 254 12.75 3.21 15.54
CA ASP A 254 12.62 4.44 14.76
C ASP A 254 13.68 4.55 13.65
N TYR A 255 14.53 3.53 13.47
CA TYR A 255 15.55 3.50 12.42
C TYR A 255 14.94 2.96 11.12
N PRO A 256 15.45 3.37 9.94
CA PRO A 256 14.93 2.91 8.67
C PRO A 256 15.11 1.41 8.49
N VAL A 257 14.18 0.76 7.80
CA VAL A 257 14.32 -0.67 7.49
C VAL A 257 15.43 -0.90 6.47
N VAL A 258 16.27 -1.91 6.72
CA VAL A 258 17.42 -2.29 5.88
C VAL A 258 17.33 -3.77 5.53
N GLY A 259 17.84 -4.16 4.36
CA GLY A 259 17.81 -5.55 3.88
C GLY A 259 16.52 -5.92 3.14
N VAL A 260 15.83 -4.92 2.58
CA VAL A 260 14.56 -5.12 1.84
C VAL A 260 14.82 -5.00 0.33
N THR A 261 14.30 -5.97 -0.43
CA THR A 261 14.35 -5.97 -1.89
C THR A 261 13.26 -5.08 -2.50
N TRP A 262 13.43 -4.71 -3.78
CA TRP A 262 12.42 -3.93 -4.49
C TRP A 262 11.04 -4.61 -4.51
N GLY A 263 11.01 -5.94 -4.72
CA GLY A 263 9.75 -6.71 -4.70
C GLY A 263 9.06 -6.67 -3.33
N GLN A 264 9.83 -6.81 -2.24
CA GLN A 264 9.30 -6.72 -0.88
C GLN A 264 8.71 -5.34 -0.60
N ALA A 265 9.36 -4.27 -1.07
CA ALA A 265 8.84 -2.91 -0.94
C ALA A 265 7.55 -2.68 -1.76
N VAL A 266 7.42 -3.30 -2.93
CA VAL A 266 6.16 -3.28 -3.71
C VAL A 266 5.05 -4.03 -2.98
N ALA A 267 5.37 -5.21 -2.43
CA ALA A 267 4.43 -6.00 -1.65
C ALA A 267 3.95 -5.27 -0.39
N PHE A 268 4.85 -4.58 0.32
CA PHE A 268 4.51 -3.70 1.44
C PHE A 268 3.52 -2.59 1.04
N ASN A 269 3.73 -1.95 -0.12
CA ASN A 269 2.82 -0.93 -0.63
C ASN A 269 1.44 -1.50 -1.02
N ALA A 270 1.41 -2.71 -1.58
CA ALA A 270 0.16 -3.42 -1.88
C ALA A 270 -0.61 -3.73 -0.60
N TRP A 271 0.08 -4.24 0.43
CA TRP A 271 -0.49 -4.46 1.75
C TRP A 271 -1.02 -3.18 2.39
N ARG A 272 -0.22 -2.09 2.40
CA ARG A 272 -0.63 -0.78 2.94
C ARG A 272 -1.88 -0.25 2.24
N THR A 273 -2.01 -0.51 0.93
CA THR A 273 -3.20 -0.16 0.15
C THR A 273 -4.40 -1.01 0.56
N GLN A 274 -4.20 -2.31 0.72
CA GLN A 274 -5.23 -3.25 1.13
C GLN A 274 -5.82 -2.87 2.49
N ILE A 275 -4.99 -2.73 3.53
CA ILE A 275 -5.48 -2.43 4.89
C ILE A 275 -6.25 -1.10 4.95
N MET A 276 -5.81 -0.09 4.20
CA MET A 276 -6.45 1.22 4.19
C MET A 276 -7.80 1.16 3.47
N ASN A 277 -7.86 0.47 2.32
CA ASN A 277 -9.09 0.33 1.57
C ASN A 277 -10.11 -0.59 2.25
N GLU A 278 -9.65 -1.64 2.95
CA GLU A 278 -10.50 -2.48 3.79
C GLU A 278 -11.10 -1.68 4.94
N TRP A 279 -10.31 -0.85 5.62
CA TRP A 279 -10.82 0.04 6.67
C TRP A 279 -11.81 1.07 6.11
N LYS A 280 -11.49 1.73 4.99
CA LYS A 280 -12.40 2.68 4.33
C LYS A 280 -13.72 2.02 3.91
N GLN A 281 -13.66 0.79 3.41
CA GLN A 281 -14.85 0.03 3.04
C GLN A 281 -15.74 -0.28 4.25
N LYS A 282 -15.16 -0.64 5.39
CA LYS A 282 -15.91 -0.86 6.64
C LYS A 282 -16.61 0.40 7.15
N GLU A 283 -16.05 1.57 6.87
CA GLU A 283 -16.61 2.88 7.22
C GLU A 283 -17.55 3.46 6.13
N ASP A 284 -17.91 2.67 5.12
CA ASP A 284 -18.70 3.10 3.95
C ASP A 284 -18.11 4.33 3.24
N GLN A 285 -16.77 4.44 3.20
CA GLN A 285 -16.06 5.52 2.54
C GLN A 285 -15.47 5.08 1.20
N THR A 286 -15.30 6.04 0.28
CA THR A 286 -14.70 5.73 -1.02
C THR A 286 -13.23 5.31 -0.90
N TYR A 287 -12.80 4.42 -1.78
CA TYR A 287 -11.44 3.91 -1.84
C TYR A 287 -10.41 5.00 -2.15
N ILE A 288 -9.22 4.83 -1.61
CA ILE A 288 -8.09 5.71 -1.93
C ILE A 288 -7.26 5.15 -3.09
N GLN A 289 -6.43 6.02 -3.67
CA GLN A 289 -5.42 5.60 -4.63
C GLN A 289 -4.38 4.69 -3.96
N LYS A 290 -3.82 3.75 -4.74
CA LYS A 290 -2.81 2.82 -4.24
C LYS A 290 -1.54 3.53 -3.77
N PHE A 291 -0.96 3.05 -2.68
CA PHE A 291 0.41 3.37 -2.32
C PHE A 291 1.36 2.70 -3.31
N ARG A 292 2.44 3.41 -3.65
CA ARG A 292 3.49 2.91 -4.53
C ARG A 292 4.79 3.63 -4.23
N LEU A 293 5.88 3.03 -4.66
CA LEU A 293 7.17 3.70 -4.67
C LEU A 293 7.12 4.96 -5.55
N PRO A 294 7.76 6.06 -5.13
CA PRO A 294 7.87 7.26 -5.94
C PRO A 294 8.69 6.98 -7.19
N SER A 295 8.36 7.66 -8.28
CA SER A 295 9.24 7.72 -9.44
C SER A 295 10.48 8.56 -9.11
N GLU A 296 11.56 8.37 -9.87
CA GLU A 296 12.78 9.18 -9.76
C GLU A 296 12.47 10.69 -9.80
N ALA A 297 11.57 11.11 -10.70
CA ALA A 297 11.18 12.51 -10.82
C ALA A 297 10.42 13.01 -9.59
N GLU A 298 9.48 12.24 -9.06
CA GLU A 298 8.74 12.58 -7.84
C GLU A 298 9.71 12.72 -6.65
N TRP A 299 10.59 11.73 -6.47
CA TRP A 299 11.57 11.75 -5.40
C TRP A 299 12.52 12.95 -5.49
N GLU A 300 13.09 13.22 -6.68
CA GLU A 300 13.99 14.37 -6.87
C GLU A 300 13.27 15.71 -6.62
N TYR A 301 12.01 15.83 -7.05
CA TYR A 301 11.21 17.04 -6.82
C TYR A 301 10.94 17.28 -5.33
N ALA A 302 10.60 16.23 -4.58
CA ALA A 302 10.42 16.32 -3.13
C ALA A 302 11.75 16.64 -2.42
N ALA A 303 12.85 15.96 -2.77
CA ALA A 303 14.17 16.16 -2.19
C ALA A 303 14.73 17.58 -2.42
N ARG A 304 14.39 18.21 -3.55
CA ARG A 304 14.79 19.60 -3.84
C ARG A 304 14.06 20.64 -2.98
N GLY A 305 12.94 20.29 -2.34
CA GLY A 305 12.23 21.20 -1.43
C GLY A 305 11.84 22.53 -2.06
N GLY A 306 11.47 22.53 -3.35
CA GLY A 306 11.11 23.74 -4.11
C GLY A 306 12.28 24.60 -4.60
N ARG A 307 13.53 24.14 -4.46
CA ARG A 307 14.72 24.84 -4.97
C ARG A 307 15.08 24.38 -6.38
N ASN A 308 15.26 25.34 -7.28
CA ASN A 308 15.67 25.08 -8.66
C ASN A 308 17.19 24.96 -8.76
N LEU A 309 17.68 23.90 -9.42
CA LEU A 309 19.12 23.68 -9.70
C LEU A 309 20.02 23.65 -8.45
N ALA A 310 19.46 23.43 -7.26
CA ALA A 310 20.24 23.19 -6.05
C ALA A 310 20.78 21.75 -6.08
N PRO A 311 22.10 21.55 -5.90
CA PRO A 311 22.68 20.21 -5.82
C PRO A 311 22.30 19.48 -4.52
N TYR A 312 22.01 20.23 -3.45
CA TYR A 312 21.65 19.67 -2.15
C TYR A 312 20.34 20.26 -1.59
N PRO A 313 19.60 19.51 -0.74
CA PRO A 313 18.33 19.95 -0.16
C PRO A 313 18.43 21.27 0.62
N TRP A 314 19.58 21.57 1.25
CA TRP A 314 19.82 22.83 1.99
C TRP A 314 20.22 24.03 1.11
N GLY A 315 20.27 23.87 -0.22
CA GLY A 315 20.35 24.98 -1.18
C GLY A 315 21.74 25.56 -1.43
N GLY A 316 22.74 25.22 -0.60
CA GLY A 316 24.14 25.58 -0.83
C GLY A 316 24.85 24.52 -1.69
N PRO A 317 25.92 24.88 -2.42
CA PRO A 317 26.73 23.92 -3.20
C PRO A 317 27.68 23.09 -2.31
N TYR A 318 27.79 23.43 -1.04
CA TYR A 318 28.74 22.80 -0.12
C TYR A 318 28.03 21.83 0.82
N ILE A 319 28.70 20.71 1.06
CA ILE A 319 28.31 19.71 2.07
C ILE A 319 28.56 20.14 3.50
N ARG A 320 29.19 21.30 3.73
CA ARG A 320 29.55 21.81 5.05
C ARG A 320 29.03 23.22 5.27
N ASN A 321 28.68 23.53 6.51
CA ASN A 321 28.40 24.90 6.94
C ASN A 321 29.70 25.70 7.14
N GLU A 322 29.61 27.00 7.43
CA GLU A 322 30.76 27.87 7.71
C GLU A 322 31.63 27.38 8.89
N GLN A 323 31.04 26.59 9.80
CA GLN A 323 31.71 26.01 10.96
C GLN A 323 32.42 24.67 10.63
N GLY A 324 32.33 24.19 9.40
CA GLY A 324 32.93 22.94 8.93
C GLY A 324 32.13 21.67 9.26
N CYS A 325 30.95 21.80 9.90
CA CYS A 325 30.02 20.70 10.17
C CYS A 325 29.36 20.23 8.87
N VAL A 326 29.24 18.92 8.70
CA VAL A 326 28.57 18.33 7.53
C VAL A 326 27.06 18.56 7.63
N LEU A 327 26.42 18.95 6.52
CA LEU A 327 25.01 19.29 6.43
C LEU A 327 24.11 18.07 6.10
N ALA A 328 24.72 16.95 5.71
CA ALA A 328 24.06 15.66 5.50
C ALA A 328 24.66 14.56 6.40
N ASN A 329 23.88 13.51 6.61
CA ASN A 329 24.11 12.34 7.48
C ASN A 329 24.24 12.69 8.97
N PHE A 330 23.12 12.54 9.69
CA PHE A 330 23.09 12.27 11.13
C PHE A 330 22.32 10.97 11.35
#